data_AF-A0A7C2HG16-F1
#
_entry.id   AF-A0A7C2HG16-F1
#
_cell.length_a   1.000
_cell.length_b   1.000
_cell.length_c   1.000
_cell.angle_alpha   90.00
_cell.angle_beta   90.00
_cell.angle_gamma   90.00
#
_symmetry.space_group_name_H-M   'P 1'
#
loop_
_entity.id
_entity.type
_entity.pdbx_description
1 polymer ?
#
loop_
_entity_poly.entity_id
_entity_poly.type
_entity_poly.pdbx_seq_one_letter_code
_entity_poly.pdbx_strand_id
1 'polypeptide(L)'
;MGMSQALREEIRAYFAEEMGGEPQSIPSLEKYSPTALEGFYRLRRATTVESTLPRKVRELIIVAVEAALKKDPSGHARLAVRAGATPQEVHDAVALTLWLAGMPAYHEGMKAVRAAEAAAAEMAAAANA
;
A
#
# COMPACT_ATOMS: atom_id res chain seq x y z
N MET A 1 -13.69 8.06 -25.45
CA MET A 1 -12.64 7.18 -26.02
C MET A 1 -12.21 6.24 -24.91
N GLY A 2 -12.26 4.93 -25.11
CA GLY A 2 -11.81 3.96 -24.08
C GLY A 2 -10.29 3.87 -24.04
N MET A 3 -9.72 3.46 -22.90
CA MET A 3 -8.30 3.10 -22.81
C MET A 3 -7.95 2.04 -23.88
N SER A 4 -6.70 2.03 -24.36
CA SER A 4 -6.22 0.97 -25.26
C SER A 4 -6.09 -0.37 -24.53
N GLN A 5 -6.05 -1.48 -25.26
CA GLN A 5 -5.79 -2.79 -24.66
C GLN A 5 -4.39 -2.85 -24.02
N ALA A 6 -3.37 -2.31 -24.69
CA ALA A 6 -2.01 -2.24 -24.16
C ALA A 6 -1.96 -1.50 -22.81
N LEU A 7 -2.65 -0.36 -22.69
CA LEU A 7 -2.70 0.40 -21.43
C LEU A 7 -3.41 -0.39 -20.31
N ARG A 8 -4.48 -1.15 -20.62
CA ARG A 8 -5.13 -2.01 -19.63
C ARG A 8 -4.19 -3.09 -19.10
N GLU A 9 -3.44 -3.72 -19.99
CA GLU A 9 -2.47 -4.77 -19.63
C GLU A 9 -1.33 -4.19 -18.78
N GLU A 10 -0.82 -3.01 -19.14
CA GLU A 10 0.18 -2.28 -18.36
C GLU A 10 -0.32 -1.95 -16.93
N ILE A 11 -1.54 -1.44 -16.80
CA ILE A 11 -2.14 -1.12 -15.50
C ILE A 11 -2.29 -2.37 -14.63
N ARG A 12 -2.72 -3.49 -15.22
CA ARG A 12 -2.86 -4.77 -14.50
C ARG A 12 -1.51 -5.31 -14.02
N ALA A 13 -0.49 -5.27 -14.87
CA ALA A 13 0.87 -5.67 -14.52
C ALA A 13 1.40 -4.84 -13.35
N TYR A 14 1.22 -3.51 -13.41
CA TYR A 14 1.60 -2.61 -12.32
C TYR A 14 0.96 -2.99 -10.98
N PHE A 15 -0.34 -3.27 -10.93
CA PHE A 15 -0.97 -3.67 -9.66
C PHE A 15 -0.49 -5.05 -9.19
N ALA A 16 -0.26 -5.98 -10.10
CA ALA A 16 0.30 -7.29 -9.76
C ALA A 16 1.68 -7.16 -9.08
N GLU A 17 2.56 -6.31 -9.62
CA GLU A 17 3.92 -6.11 -9.11
C GLU A 17 3.96 -5.27 -7.81
N GLU A 18 3.25 -4.13 -7.80
CA GLU A 18 3.33 -3.17 -6.70
C GLU A 18 2.42 -3.52 -5.52
N MET A 19 1.32 -4.23 -5.75
CA MET A 19 0.33 -4.56 -4.71
C MET A 19 0.18 -6.07 -4.48
N GLY A 20 0.83 -6.92 -5.28
CA GLY A 20 0.63 -8.38 -5.23
C GLY A 20 -0.72 -8.82 -5.79
N GLY A 21 -1.41 -7.95 -6.53
CA GLY A 21 -2.72 -8.22 -7.11
C GLY A 21 -3.54 -6.94 -7.32
N GLU A 22 -4.55 -7.03 -8.18
CA GLU A 22 -5.46 -5.92 -8.46
C GLU A 22 -6.41 -5.68 -7.26
N PRO A 23 -6.45 -4.46 -6.68
CA PRO A 23 -7.45 -4.13 -5.67
C PRO A 23 -8.88 -4.26 -6.23
N GLN A 24 -9.81 -4.75 -5.41
CA GLN A 24 -11.21 -5.00 -5.82
C GLN A 24 -11.92 -3.77 -6.40
N SER A 25 -11.47 -2.55 -6.08
CA SER A 25 -12.03 -1.30 -6.59
C SER A 25 -11.64 -1.00 -8.04
N ILE A 26 -10.53 -1.56 -8.55
CA ILE A 26 -9.99 -1.22 -9.87
C ILE A 26 -10.91 -1.66 -11.02
N PRO A 27 -11.49 -2.88 -11.05
CA PRO A 27 -12.45 -3.26 -12.09
C PRO A 27 -13.67 -2.33 -12.18
N SER A 28 -14.15 -1.84 -11.04
CA SER A 28 -15.23 -0.86 -10.99
C SER A 28 -14.79 0.48 -11.57
N LEU A 29 -13.61 0.97 -11.17
CA LEU A 29 -13.05 2.22 -11.69
C LEU A 29 -12.80 2.15 -13.20
N GLU A 30 -12.31 1.02 -13.71
CA GLU A 30 -12.14 0.76 -15.14
C GLU A 30 -13.47 0.84 -15.89
N LYS A 31 -14.50 0.16 -15.37
CA LYS A 31 -15.83 0.08 -16.00
C LYS A 31 -16.51 1.45 -16.07
N TYR A 32 -16.48 2.22 -14.98
CA TYR A 32 -17.28 3.44 -14.85
C TYR A 32 -16.49 4.72 -15.16
N SER A 33 -15.17 4.71 -15.04
CA SER A 33 -14.33 5.92 -15.21
C SER A 33 -12.92 5.55 -15.71
N PRO A 34 -12.78 5.02 -16.94
CA PRO A 34 -11.50 4.52 -17.45
C PRO A 34 -10.41 5.60 -17.50
N THR A 35 -10.75 6.84 -17.85
CA THR A 35 -9.79 7.96 -17.83
C THR A 35 -9.33 8.32 -16.41
N ALA A 36 -10.18 8.15 -15.41
CA ALA A 36 -9.79 8.34 -14.01
C ALA A 36 -8.84 7.23 -13.55
N LEU A 37 -9.05 5.98 -13.99
CA LEU A 37 -8.11 4.89 -13.74
C LEU A 37 -6.74 5.18 -14.37
N GLU A 38 -6.69 5.62 -15.62
CA GLU A 38 -5.45 6.01 -16.28
C GLU A 38 -4.70 7.11 -15.51
N GLY A 39 -5.41 8.17 -15.10
CA GLY A 39 -4.84 9.25 -14.29
C GLY A 39 -4.32 8.76 -12.93
N PHE A 40 -5.10 7.92 -12.26
CA PHE A 40 -4.71 7.31 -10.97
C PHE A 40 -3.47 6.43 -11.10
N TYR A 41 -3.42 5.58 -12.13
CA TYR A 41 -2.27 4.74 -12.43
C TYR A 41 -1.00 5.58 -12.64
N ARG A 42 -1.07 6.62 -13.48
CA ARG A 42 0.07 7.50 -13.77
C ARG A 42 0.59 8.20 -12.52
N LEU A 43 -0.31 8.75 -11.71
CA LEU A 43 0.06 9.37 -10.43
C LEU A 43 0.76 8.38 -9.51
N ARG A 44 0.22 7.17 -9.37
CA ARG A 44 0.84 6.15 -8.52
C ARG A 44 2.21 5.73 -9.04
N ARG A 45 2.36 5.42 -10.33
CA ARG A 45 3.66 5.06 -10.93
C ARG A 45 4.72 6.13 -10.69
N ALA A 46 4.37 7.40 -10.90
CA ALA A 46 5.27 8.53 -10.70
C ALA A 46 5.71 8.69 -9.22
N THR A 47 4.86 8.30 -8.28
CA THR A 47 5.11 8.45 -6.83
C THR A 47 5.63 7.18 -6.16
N THR A 48 5.57 6.03 -6.84
CA THR A 48 6.11 4.75 -6.34
C THR A 48 7.30 4.27 -7.17
N VAL A 49 7.08 3.81 -8.39
CA VAL A 49 8.11 3.18 -9.24
C VAL A 49 9.22 4.15 -9.61
N GLU A 50 8.86 5.41 -9.88
CA GLU A 50 9.81 6.47 -10.27
C GLU A 50 10.42 7.22 -9.08
N SER A 51 10.03 6.85 -7.85
CA SER A 51 10.52 7.48 -6.63
C SER A 51 11.94 7.05 -6.29
N THR A 52 12.77 8.00 -5.84
CA THR A 52 14.14 7.74 -5.34
C THR A 52 14.15 7.12 -3.94
N LEU A 53 13.03 7.18 -3.21
CA LEU A 53 12.92 6.55 -1.89
C LEU A 53 12.84 5.03 -2.03
N PRO A 54 13.54 4.24 -1.19
CA PRO A 54 13.39 2.79 -1.18
C PRO A 54 11.93 2.38 -0.93
N ARG A 55 11.49 1.27 -1.54
CA ARG A 55 10.10 0.77 -1.40
C ARG A 55 9.67 0.67 0.06
N LYS A 56 10.51 0.09 0.92
CA LYS A 56 10.28 0.01 2.37
C LYS A 56 9.89 1.36 2.97
N VAL A 57 10.66 2.40 2.66
CA VAL A 57 10.47 3.75 3.21
C VAL A 57 9.16 4.36 2.71
N ARG A 58 8.84 4.20 1.43
CA ARG A 58 7.58 4.72 0.86
C ARG A 58 6.36 4.05 1.48
N GLU A 59 6.38 2.73 1.65
CA GLU A 59 5.27 2.00 2.25
C GLU A 59 5.06 2.42 3.72
N LEU A 60 6.13 2.63 4.49
CA LEU A 60 6.02 3.15 5.86
C LEU A 60 5.41 4.56 5.90
N ILE A 61 5.77 5.44 4.95
CA ILE A 61 5.14 6.76 4.81
C ILE A 61 3.65 6.61 4.48
N ILE A 62 3.29 5.73 3.55
CA ILE A 62 1.89 5.50 3.17
C ILE A 62 1.10 4.99 4.38
N VAL A 63 1.63 4.03 5.15
CA VAL A 63 1.00 3.53 6.38
C VAL A 63 0.71 4.67 7.36
N ALA A 64 1.68 5.56 7.61
CA ALA A 64 1.49 6.69 8.52
C ALA A 64 0.42 7.66 8.01
N VAL A 65 0.40 7.94 6.70
CA VAL A 65 -0.60 8.82 6.06
C VAL A 65 -2.00 8.19 6.12
N GLU A 66 -2.15 6.91 5.81
CA GLU A 66 -3.43 6.21 5.88
C GLU A 66 -3.97 6.17 7.31
N ALA A 67 -3.12 5.86 8.30
CA ALA A 67 -3.48 5.92 9.71
C ALA A 67 -3.93 7.34 10.13
N ALA A 68 -3.20 8.38 9.74
CA ALA A 68 -3.56 9.78 10.02
C ALA A 68 -4.92 10.16 9.41
N LEU A 69 -5.20 9.70 8.18
CA LEU A 69 -6.46 9.87 7.47
C LEU A 69 -7.58 8.93 7.95
N LYS A 70 -7.29 8.05 8.91
CA LYS A 70 -8.21 7.02 9.42
C LYS A 70 -8.72 6.07 8.32
N LYS A 71 -7.87 5.83 7.33
CA LYS A 71 -8.06 4.81 6.29
C LYS A 71 -7.35 3.54 6.73
N ASP A 72 -7.93 2.37 6.41
CA ASP A 72 -7.34 1.08 6.76
C ASP A 72 -5.93 0.93 6.15
N PRO A 73 -4.86 0.90 6.98
CA PRO A 73 -3.48 0.84 6.51
C PRO A 73 -2.94 -0.59 6.35
N SER A 74 -3.78 -1.60 6.55
CA SER A 74 -3.36 -3.01 6.61
C SER A 74 -2.68 -3.49 5.32
N GLY A 75 -3.17 -3.05 4.16
CA GLY A 75 -2.61 -3.46 2.86
C GLY A 75 -1.18 -2.98 2.68
N HIS A 76 -0.94 -1.69 2.93
CA HIS A 76 0.38 -1.08 2.81
C HIS A 76 1.36 -1.58 3.89
N ALA A 77 0.86 -1.95 5.07
CA ALA A 77 1.70 -2.60 6.09
C ALA A 77 2.25 -3.96 5.63
N ARG A 78 1.44 -4.79 4.96
CA ARG A 78 1.91 -6.07 4.39
C ARG A 78 2.94 -5.84 3.28
N LEU A 79 2.75 -4.81 2.44
CA LEU A 79 3.71 -4.44 1.41
C LEU A 79 5.02 -3.91 1.99
N ALA A 80 4.96 -3.14 3.09
CA ALA A 80 6.15 -2.71 3.81
C ALA A 80 6.97 -3.92 4.29
N VAL A 81 6.32 -4.92 4.90
CA VAL A 81 6.99 -6.14 5.38
C VAL A 81 7.60 -6.94 4.23
N ARG A 82 6.88 -7.11 3.12
CA ARG A 82 7.42 -7.74 1.90
C ARG A 82 8.61 -6.98 1.32
N ALA A 83 8.67 -5.66 1.52
CA ALA A 83 9.79 -4.81 1.15
C ALA A 83 10.93 -4.79 2.20
N GLY A 84 10.85 -5.63 3.24
CA GLY A 84 11.88 -5.78 4.27
C GLY A 84 11.66 -4.93 5.52
N ALA A 85 10.47 -4.36 5.73
CA ALA A 85 10.13 -3.74 7.02
C ALA A 85 9.89 -4.79 8.11
N THR A 86 10.24 -4.45 9.34
CA THR A 86 9.84 -5.19 10.53
C THR A 86 8.50 -4.68 11.08
N PRO A 87 7.74 -5.49 11.84
CA PRO A 87 6.57 -5.00 12.58
C PRO A 87 6.90 -3.82 13.50
N GLN A 88 8.12 -3.76 14.04
CA GLN A 88 8.58 -2.62 14.85
C GLN A 88 8.69 -1.33 14.03
N GLU A 89 9.29 -1.38 12.83
CA GLU A 89 9.36 -0.20 11.95
C GLU A 89 7.97 0.30 11.54
N VAL A 90 7.01 -0.62 11.32
CA VAL A 90 5.60 -0.26 11.05
C VAL A 90 4.97 0.40 12.27
N HIS A 91 5.19 -0.13 13.47
CA HIS A 91 4.72 0.49 14.71
C HIS A 91 5.31 1.89 14.90
N ASP A 92 6.61 2.08 14.65
CA ASP A 92 7.27 3.38 14.81
C ASP A 92 6.65 4.43 13.87
N ALA A 93 6.31 4.05 12.63
CA ALA A 93 5.58 4.93 11.70
C ALA A 93 4.17 5.28 12.21
N VAL A 94 3.44 4.32 12.77
CA VAL A 94 2.10 4.53 13.35
C VAL A 94 2.17 5.39 14.62
N ALA A 95 3.18 5.19 15.47
CA ALA A 95 3.37 5.92 16.72
C ALA A 95 3.54 7.43 16.48
N LEU A 96 4.13 7.85 15.36
CA LEU A 96 4.21 9.28 14.98
C LEU A 96 2.84 9.94 14.85
N THR A 97 1.80 9.18 14.45
CA THR A 97 0.44 9.71 14.31
C THR A 97 -0.20 10.05 15.65
N LEU A 98 0.28 9.49 16.76
CA LEU A 98 -0.22 9.77 18.10
C LEU A 98 -0.10 11.27 18.43
N TRP A 99 1.07 11.85 18.19
CA TRP A 99 1.30 13.27 18.42
C TRP A 99 0.63 14.10 17.33
N LEU A 100 0.76 13.69 16.05
CA LEU A 100 0.44 14.55 14.90
C LEU A 100 -1.04 14.57 14.54
N ALA A 101 -1.76 13.48 14.79
CA ALA A 101 -3.14 13.25 14.35
C ALA A 101 -4.05 12.71 15.47
N GLY A 102 -3.52 12.52 16.68
CA GLY A 102 -4.23 12.13 17.89
C GLY A 102 -4.50 10.64 18.02
N MET A 103 -5.00 10.25 19.21
CA MET A 103 -5.32 8.85 19.55
C MET A 103 -6.19 8.11 18.53
N PRO A 104 -7.22 8.72 17.89
CA PRO A 104 -8.02 8.02 16.89
C PRO A 104 -7.21 7.55 15.66
N ALA A 105 -6.22 8.33 15.22
CA ALA A 105 -5.33 7.94 14.12
C ALA A 105 -4.42 6.78 14.52
N TYR A 106 -3.86 6.85 15.73
CA TYR A 106 -3.06 5.76 16.30
C TYR A 106 -3.86 4.45 16.39
N HIS A 107 -5.11 4.51 16.91
CA HIS A 107 -5.99 3.34 17.00
C HIS A 107 -6.29 2.71 15.64
N GLU A 108 -6.53 3.53 14.61
CA GLU A 108 -6.71 3.00 13.24
C GLU A 108 -5.40 2.38 12.73
N GLY A 109 -4.27 3.05 12.96
CA GLY A 109 -2.93 2.57 12.63
C GLY A 109 -2.57 1.22 13.26
N MET A 110 -3.13 0.87 14.41
CA MET A 110 -2.89 -0.46 15.01
C MET A 110 -3.35 -1.64 14.13
N LYS A 111 -4.22 -1.41 13.14
CA LYS A 111 -4.52 -2.41 12.11
C LYS A 111 -3.30 -2.74 11.25
N ALA A 112 -2.48 -1.74 10.91
CA ALA A 112 -1.22 -1.95 10.19
C ALA A 112 -0.23 -2.77 11.00
N VAL A 113 -0.09 -2.51 12.31
CA VAL A 113 0.83 -3.28 13.18
C VAL A 113 0.45 -4.76 13.18
N ARG A 114 -0.83 -5.08 13.42
CA ARG A 114 -1.32 -6.47 13.38
C ARG A 114 -1.14 -7.13 12.02
N ALA A 115 -1.38 -6.38 10.93
CA ALA A 115 -1.18 -6.88 9.58
C ALA A 115 0.31 -7.15 9.27
N ALA A 116 1.21 -6.33 9.82
CA ALA A 116 2.65 -6.51 9.68
C ALA A 116 3.15 -7.75 10.45
N GLU A 117 2.69 -7.95 11.69
CA GLU A 117 2.99 -9.17 12.47
C GLU A 117 2.54 -10.43 11.73
N ALA A 118 1.31 -10.44 11.20
CA ALA A 118 0.79 -11.56 10.43
C ALA A 118 1.64 -11.82 9.17
N ALA A 119 1.95 -10.78 8.39
CA ALA A 119 2.79 -10.92 7.19
C ALA A 119 4.21 -11.41 7.51
N ALA A 120 4.81 -10.95 8.61
CA ALA A 120 6.13 -11.41 9.02
C ALA A 120 6.11 -12.90 9.41
N ALA A 121 5.06 -13.34 10.12
CA ALA A 121 4.88 -14.75 10.47
C ALA A 121 4.65 -15.63 9.22
N GLU A 122 3.83 -15.17 8.27
CA GLU A 122 3.60 -15.84 6.99
C GLU A 122 4.90 -16.02 6.19
N MET A 123 5.73 -14.95 6.11
CA MET A 123 7.02 -15.00 5.42
C MET A 123 8.03 -15.92 6.10
N ALA A 124 8.08 -15.91 7.44
CA ALA A 124 8.93 -16.83 8.19
C ALA A 124 8.52 -18.29 8.00
N ALA A 125 7.21 -18.59 7.98
CA ALA A 125 6.71 -19.93 7.71
C ALA A 125 7.08 -20.41 6.29
N ALA A 126 6.92 -19.54 5.28
CA ALA A 126 7.26 -19.87 3.89
C ALA A 126 8.77 -20.11 3.65
N ALA A 127 9.64 -19.47 4.44
CA ALA A 127 11.09 -19.69 4.36
C ALA A 127 11.54 -21.02 4.97
N ASN A 128 10.70 -21.64 5.80
CA ASN A 128 10.98 -22.90 6.50
C ASN A 128 10.28 -24.12 5.87
N ALA A 129 9.51 -23.92 4.79
CA ALA A 129 8.80 -24.96 4.05
C ALA A 129 9.62 -25.38 2.82
#